data_AF-A0A258L964-F1
#
_entry.id   AF-A0A258L964-F1
#
_cell.length_a   1.000
_cell.length_b   1.000
_cell.length_c   1.000
_cell.angle_alpha   90.00
_cell.angle_beta   90.00
_cell.angle_gamma   90.00
#
_symmetry.space_group_name_H-M   'P 1'
#
loop_
_entity.id
_entity.type
_entity.pdbx_description
1 polymer ?
#
loop_
_entity_poly.entity_id
_entity_poly.type
_entity_poly.pdbx_seq_one_letter_code
_entity_poly.pdbx_strand_id
1 'polypeptide(L)'
;GSISESTGAITTGTLAGAAAGAVTLDGANNTIASVGNFVDTNGGFNLVDTRDLTIAGSLSALNTTLSSAGLAINGSIQTGILQLASSNGVTETGQVNATILTTGVTTIAGAIDMNTGNVIGTLSNFAATGNISLNDAEALQMTGAVVTTSTLALSDASNITQTNGSISAAVLTSDGGTIGGNAIFDQSTNYIPVLGNFAATGNTTFADSSAISVHGVVNIGGTLGLFSTGAITQPSGSISTNLLDASATSITLGSANDIVALGSVVTPGTLSVNGVNGISGMVSALNASLQSSGDFLLNGVTTIANNLTISAAGNITQPGGNVTAQNATFAVASPADTISLSGTDIVSGDLNFATYGNVIHGGGTLDAGTLTGTAGSLASFNALTDIGTIGSFLMGDSLFSLDNTGTLTITGPLVANVISISSTGQLILAGSPNGGMFFSGSIASNTATVPRTGVDSVLFAPSIIEHGIFYINDGANSARFNSVKFLGTTNLSATIFFLTALNPNNSGGNIGFD
;
A
#
# COMPACT_ATOMS: atom_id res chain seq x y z
N GLY A 1 -51.21 26.69 -20.79
CA GLY A 1 -50.82 27.76 -19.86
C GLY A 1 -50.30 27.13 -18.58
N SER A 2 -50.08 27.93 -17.53
CA SER A 2 -49.74 27.42 -16.20
C SER A 2 -50.92 26.70 -15.54
N ILE A 3 -50.64 25.72 -14.69
CA ILE A 3 -51.60 24.99 -13.87
C ILE A 3 -51.24 25.27 -12.41
N SER A 4 -52.18 25.72 -11.60
CA SER A 4 -51.93 25.99 -10.19
C SER A 4 -53.08 25.53 -9.31
N GLU A 5 -52.71 24.83 -8.24
CA GLU A 5 -53.55 24.39 -7.15
C GLU A 5 -52.76 24.66 -5.87
N SER A 6 -53.26 25.54 -5.00
CA SER A 6 -52.52 26.02 -3.82
C SER A 6 -53.23 25.84 -2.47
N THR A 7 -54.53 25.55 -2.48
CA THR A 7 -55.35 25.39 -1.26
C THR A 7 -56.40 24.29 -1.38
N GLY A 8 -56.48 23.62 -2.53
CA GLY A 8 -57.39 22.52 -2.80
C GLY A 8 -56.77 21.16 -2.52
N ALA A 9 -57.42 20.13 -3.03
CA ALA A 9 -56.90 18.77 -3.05
C ALA A 9 -57.31 18.11 -4.36
N ILE A 10 -56.36 17.47 -5.02
CA ILE A 10 -56.56 16.64 -6.20
C ILE A 10 -56.58 15.19 -5.73
N THR A 11 -57.74 14.56 -5.85
CA THR A 11 -57.90 13.12 -5.64
C THR A 11 -58.15 12.45 -6.99
N THR A 12 -57.15 11.73 -7.49
CA THR A 12 -57.28 11.00 -8.76
C THR A 12 -56.46 9.71 -8.74
N GLY A 13 -56.82 8.77 -9.61
CA GLY A 13 -56.00 7.59 -9.88
C GLY A 13 -54.74 7.97 -10.65
N THR A 14 -54.90 8.68 -11.76
CA THR A 14 -53.78 9.06 -12.64
C THR A 14 -53.88 10.53 -13.02
N LEU A 15 -52.78 11.26 -12.83
CA LEU A 15 -52.55 12.59 -13.38
C LEU A 15 -51.72 12.46 -14.65
N ALA A 16 -52.27 12.84 -15.80
CA ALA A 16 -51.58 12.84 -17.08
C ALA A 16 -52.01 14.07 -17.88
N GLY A 17 -51.14 14.54 -18.78
CA GLY A 17 -51.48 15.70 -19.59
C GLY A 17 -50.28 16.47 -20.12
N ALA A 18 -50.51 17.74 -20.43
CA ALA A 18 -49.44 18.63 -20.84
C ALA A 18 -49.72 20.05 -20.35
N ALA A 19 -48.66 20.81 -20.09
CA ALA A 19 -48.68 22.21 -19.79
C ALA A 19 -47.71 22.98 -20.70
N ALA A 20 -47.87 24.30 -20.75
CA ALA A 20 -46.99 25.19 -21.53
C ALA A 20 -46.33 26.26 -20.65
N GLY A 21 -46.45 26.09 -19.34
CA GLY A 21 -46.01 26.98 -18.27
C GLY A 21 -46.19 26.25 -16.94
N ALA A 22 -45.61 26.81 -15.87
CA ALA A 22 -45.43 26.09 -14.60
C ALA A 22 -46.68 25.34 -14.10
N VAL A 23 -46.45 24.13 -13.63
CA VAL A 23 -47.40 23.27 -12.92
C VAL A 23 -47.06 23.28 -11.44
N THR A 24 -47.89 23.93 -10.62
CA THR A 24 -47.73 24.00 -9.18
C THR A 24 -48.94 23.34 -8.51
N LEU A 25 -48.76 22.11 -8.05
CA LEU A 25 -49.76 21.31 -7.35
C LEU A 25 -49.28 21.10 -5.90
N ASP A 26 -49.19 22.19 -5.14
CA ASP A 26 -48.61 22.22 -3.80
C ASP A 26 -49.66 22.13 -2.68
N GLY A 27 -50.92 21.85 -3.01
CA GLY A 27 -51.95 21.50 -2.05
C GLY A 27 -51.53 20.35 -1.16
N ALA A 28 -51.43 20.63 0.15
CA ALA A 28 -50.91 19.69 1.15
C ALA A 28 -51.75 18.41 1.33
N ASN A 29 -52.92 18.31 0.68
CA ASN A 29 -53.87 17.20 0.81
C ASN A 29 -54.14 16.48 -0.52
N ASN A 30 -53.32 16.71 -1.54
CA ASN A 30 -53.38 15.91 -2.76
C ASN A 30 -53.23 14.41 -2.43
N THR A 31 -53.94 13.59 -3.20
CA THR A 31 -54.01 12.13 -3.05
C THR A 31 -54.00 11.50 -4.44
N ILE A 32 -52.91 11.68 -5.18
CA ILE A 32 -52.74 11.18 -6.55
C ILE A 32 -52.10 9.79 -6.45
N ALA A 33 -52.52 8.81 -7.28
CA ALA A 33 -51.92 7.46 -7.19
C ALA A 33 -50.71 7.37 -8.12
N SER A 34 -50.85 7.97 -9.29
CA SER A 34 -49.85 7.89 -10.34
C SER A 34 -49.78 9.15 -11.17
N VAL A 35 -48.58 9.49 -11.64
CA VAL A 35 -48.38 10.39 -12.77
C VAL A 35 -48.18 9.54 -14.01
N GLY A 36 -49.08 9.69 -14.99
CA GLY A 36 -48.94 9.09 -16.32
C GLY A 36 -47.97 9.90 -17.18
N ASN A 37 -48.14 9.87 -18.51
CA ASN A 37 -47.35 10.75 -19.37
C ASN A 37 -47.70 12.22 -19.09
N PHE A 38 -46.70 13.02 -18.76
CA PHE A 38 -46.86 14.45 -18.51
C PHE A 38 -45.71 15.26 -19.12
N VAL A 39 -46.04 16.29 -19.90
CA VAL A 39 -45.05 17.17 -20.53
C VAL A 39 -45.33 18.63 -20.20
N ASP A 40 -44.39 19.31 -19.56
CA ASP A 40 -44.35 20.77 -19.41
C ASP A 40 -43.13 21.32 -20.13
N THR A 41 -43.31 21.73 -21.40
CA THR A 41 -42.18 22.06 -22.27
C THR A 41 -41.36 23.28 -21.81
N ASN A 42 -41.91 24.14 -20.95
CA ASN A 42 -41.29 25.43 -20.60
C ASN A 42 -41.38 25.80 -19.11
N GLY A 43 -42.11 25.03 -18.30
CA GLY A 43 -42.32 25.30 -16.88
C GLY A 43 -41.72 24.22 -15.97
N GLY A 44 -41.75 24.51 -14.66
CA GLY A 44 -41.46 23.52 -13.64
C GLY A 44 -42.70 22.73 -13.25
N PHE A 45 -42.50 21.48 -12.83
CA PHE A 45 -43.53 20.60 -12.31
C PHE A 45 -43.31 20.37 -10.81
N ASN A 46 -44.12 20.97 -9.95
CA ASN A 46 -44.10 20.78 -8.51
C ASN A 46 -45.37 20.04 -8.07
N LEU A 47 -45.20 18.91 -7.38
CA LEU A 47 -46.30 18.12 -6.83
C LEU A 47 -45.99 17.74 -5.39
N VAL A 48 -46.86 18.19 -4.48
CA VAL A 48 -46.97 17.67 -3.12
C VAL A 48 -48.14 16.70 -3.09
N ASP A 49 -47.93 15.53 -2.52
CA ASP A 49 -48.90 14.44 -2.36
C ASP A 49 -48.78 13.87 -0.94
N THR A 50 -49.86 13.26 -0.45
CA THR A 50 -49.90 12.61 0.87
C THR A 50 -49.90 11.09 0.78
N ARG A 51 -50.17 10.54 -0.39
CA ARG A 51 -50.13 9.09 -0.65
C ARG A 51 -48.80 8.70 -1.30
N ASP A 52 -48.49 7.40 -1.30
CA ASP A 52 -47.46 6.86 -2.18
C ASP A 52 -47.78 7.20 -3.65
N LEU A 53 -46.79 7.77 -4.35
CA LEU A 53 -46.93 8.28 -5.70
C LEU A 53 -46.06 7.46 -6.66
N THR A 54 -46.67 6.94 -7.72
CA THR A 54 -45.96 6.26 -8.81
C THR A 54 -45.81 7.17 -10.03
N ILE A 55 -44.59 7.47 -10.46
CA ILE A 55 -44.34 8.01 -11.80
C ILE A 55 -44.39 6.84 -12.76
N ALA A 56 -45.54 6.62 -13.39
CA ALA A 56 -45.81 5.46 -14.25
C ALA A 56 -45.52 5.74 -15.72
N GLY A 57 -45.66 6.99 -16.16
CA GLY A 57 -45.35 7.43 -17.53
C GLY A 57 -44.12 8.33 -17.60
N SER A 58 -43.82 8.83 -18.78
CA SER A 58 -42.74 9.80 -18.97
C SER A 58 -43.14 11.17 -18.41
N LEU A 59 -42.30 11.74 -17.55
CA LEU A 59 -42.44 13.08 -16.99
C LEU A 59 -41.32 13.98 -17.51
N SER A 60 -41.67 14.98 -18.31
CA SER A 60 -40.73 15.97 -18.84
C SER A 60 -41.11 17.37 -18.38
N ALA A 61 -40.17 18.09 -17.76
CA ALA A 61 -40.32 19.48 -17.34
C ALA A 61 -38.97 20.20 -17.32
N LEU A 62 -38.94 21.53 -17.14
CA LEU A 62 -37.69 22.26 -16.94
C LEU A 62 -37.05 21.91 -15.59
N ASN A 63 -37.85 21.92 -14.53
CA ASN A 63 -37.47 21.51 -13.18
C ASN A 63 -38.61 20.69 -12.58
N THR A 64 -38.31 19.66 -11.81
CA THR A 64 -39.31 18.76 -11.23
C THR A 64 -39.08 18.66 -9.72
N THR A 65 -40.12 18.91 -8.94
CA THR A 65 -40.13 18.70 -7.49
C THR A 65 -41.26 17.73 -7.15
N LEU A 66 -40.92 16.62 -6.51
CA LEU A 66 -41.88 15.61 -6.09
C LEU A 66 -41.77 15.40 -4.58
N SER A 67 -42.88 15.57 -3.86
CA SER A 67 -42.99 15.30 -2.44
C SER A 67 -44.18 14.38 -2.20
N SER A 68 -43.97 13.21 -1.61
CA SER A 68 -45.05 12.25 -1.34
C SER A 68 -44.78 11.39 -0.11
N ALA A 69 -45.67 10.46 0.25
CA ALA A 69 -45.37 9.50 1.31
C ALA A 69 -44.25 8.55 0.86
N GLY A 70 -44.44 7.79 -0.22
CA GLY A 70 -43.41 7.01 -0.93
C GLY A 70 -43.33 7.42 -2.40
N LEU A 71 -42.16 7.28 -3.02
CA LEU A 71 -41.96 7.56 -4.44
C LEU A 71 -41.50 6.30 -5.19
N ALA A 72 -42.23 5.95 -6.26
CA ALA A 72 -41.82 4.91 -7.20
C ALA A 72 -41.67 5.53 -8.60
N ILE A 73 -40.43 5.57 -9.11
CA ILE A 73 -40.09 6.11 -10.43
C ILE A 73 -40.01 4.95 -11.41
N ASN A 74 -41.13 4.59 -12.01
CA ASN A 74 -41.23 3.46 -12.95
C ASN A 74 -41.15 3.90 -14.42
N GLY A 75 -41.60 5.12 -14.71
CA GLY A 75 -41.43 5.79 -15.99
C GLY A 75 -40.15 6.64 -16.02
N SER A 76 -39.85 7.24 -17.18
CA SER A 76 -38.69 8.12 -17.30
C SER A 76 -38.98 9.53 -16.78
N ILE A 77 -37.97 10.16 -16.19
CA ILE A 77 -37.99 11.58 -15.84
C ILE A 77 -36.92 12.29 -16.67
N GLN A 78 -37.30 13.38 -17.36
CA GLN A 78 -36.37 14.28 -18.05
C GLN A 78 -36.54 15.69 -17.50
N THR A 79 -35.51 16.21 -16.83
CA THR A 79 -35.59 17.52 -16.17
C THR A 79 -34.21 18.18 -16.06
N GLY A 80 -34.16 19.48 -15.79
CA GLY A 80 -32.94 20.16 -15.37
C GLY A 80 -32.61 19.80 -13.92
N ILE A 81 -33.45 20.23 -12.99
CA ILE A 81 -33.36 19.84 -11.57
C ILE A 81 -34.43 18.81 -11.25
N LEU A 82 -34.07 17.73 -10.57
CA LEU A 82 -34.98 16.82 -9.89
C LEU A 82 -34.79 16.96 -8.37
N GLN A 83 -35.80 17.47 -7.68
CA GLN A 83 -35.87 17.49 -6.23
C GLN A 83 -36.85 16.43 -5.72
N LEU A 84 -36.37 15.53 -4.87
CA LEU A 84 -37.15 14.45 -4.28
C LEU A 84 -37.36 14.68 -2.78
N ALA A 85 -38.58 14.43 -2.30
CA ALA A 85 -38.91 14.34 -0.88
C ALA A 85 -39.88 13.17 -0.66
N SER A 86 -39.60 12.35 0.35
CA SER A 86 -40.43 11.19 0.69
C SER A 86 -40.30 10.82 2.17
N SER A 87 -41.38 10.32 2.76
CA SER A 87 -41.40 9.80 4.12
C SER A 87 -41.17 8.28 4.24
N ASN A 88 -41.21 7.53 3.12
CA ASN A 88 -41.12 6.05 3.09
C ASN A 88 -39.99 5.52 2.18
N GLY A 89 -39.38 6.38 1.36
CA GLY A 89 -38.25 6.03 0.49
C GLY A 89 -38.54 6.27 -0.98
N VAL A 90 -37.52 6.04 -1.80
CA VAL A 90 -37.58 6.16 -3.26
C VAL A 90 -37.15 4.85 -3.89
N THR A 91 -37.91 4.37 -4.86
CA THR A 91 -37.54 3.22 -5.70
C THR A 91 -37.57 3.61 -7.16
N GLU A 92 -36.72 3.01 -7.96
CA GLU A 92 -36.63 3.25 -9.39
C GLU A 92 -36.62 1.95 -10.18
N THR A 93 -37.46 1.92 -11.22
CA THR A 93 -37.35 0.96 -12.34
C THR A 93 -37.31 1.65 -13.70
N GLY A 94 -37.63 2.95 -13.75
CA GLY A 94 -37.48 3.81 -14.92
C GLY A 94 -36.05 4.31 -15.09
N GLN A 95 -35.87 5.43 -15.79
CA GLN A 95 -34.60 6.13 -15.91
C GLN A 95 -34.80 7.60 -15.54
N VAL A 96 -33.92 8.14 -14.71
CA VAL A 96 -33.82 9.60 -14.47
C VAL A 96 -32.72 10.20 -15.33
N ASN A 97 -33.08 11.21 -16.12
CA ASN A 97 -32.17 12.12 -16.79
C ASN A 97 -32.35 13.52 -16.18
N ALA A 98 -31.36 13.94 -15.38
CA ALA A 98 -31.39 15.20 -14.67
C ALA A 98 -30.01 15.86 -14.67
N THR A 99 -29.95 17.17 -14.92
CA THR A 99 -28.69 17.90 -14.71
C THR A 99 -28.30 17.92 -13.23
N ILE A 100 -29.27 18.08 -12.32
CA ILE A 100 -29.06 18.09 -10.87
C ILE A 100 -30.08 17.19 -10.19
N LEU A 101 -29.61 16.27 -9.36
CA LEU A 101 -30.42 15.50 -8.42
C LEU A 101 -30.21 16.02 -6.99
N THR A 102 -31.29 16.21 -6.22
CA THR A 102 -31.21 16.72 -4.83
C THR A 102 -32.41 16.28 -3.97
N THR A 103 -32.23 16.26 -2.65
CA THR A 103 -33.33 16.25 -1.66
C THR A 103 -33.58 17.64 -1.05
N GLY A 104 -32.92 18.67 -1.58
CA GLY A 104 -32.97 20.04 -1.06
C GLY A 104 -32.39 20.12 0.35
N VAL A 105 -33.21 20.58 1.29
CA VAL A 105 -32.89 20.65 2.73
C VAL A 105 -33.56 19.54 3.54
N THR A 106 -34.20 18.58 2.86
CA THR A 106 -34.93 17.48 3.50
C THR A 106 -34.12 16.20 3.47
N THR A 107 -34.41 15.31 4.41
CA THR A 107 -33.92 13.93 4.45
C THR A 107 -35.07 13.02 4.11
N ILE A 108 -34.89 12.17 3.10
CA ILE A 108 -35.86 11.12 2.78
C ILE A 108 -35.86 10.10 3.92
N ALA A 109 -37.02 9.80 4.49
CA ALA A 109 -37.12 8.71 5.45
C ALA A 109 -37.24 7.39 4.68
N GLY A 110 -36.36 6.43 4.98
CA GLY A 110 -36.25 5.17 4.23
C GLY A 110 -35.06 5.16 3.27
N ALA A 111 -35.00 4.12 2.43
CA ALA A 111 -33.94 3.93 1.45
C ALA A 111 -34.24 4.68 0.13
N ILE A 112 -33.18 4.95 -0.63
CA ILE A 112 -33.24 5.44 -2.00
C ILE A 112 -32.56 4.40 -2.89
N ASP A 113 -33.33 3.75 -3.75
CA ASP A 113 -32.85 2.72 -4.67
C ASP A 113 -33.02 3.20 -6.13
N MET A 114 -31.98 3.83 -6.69
CA MET A 114 -31.93 4.40 -8.04
C MET A 114 -30.90 3.69 -8.94
N ASN A 115 -31.17 2.43 -9.28
CA ASN A 115 -30.16 1.47 -9.75
C ASN A 115 -30.21 1.12 -11.26
N THR A 116 -30.94 1.87 -12.08
CA THR A 116 -31.27 1.49 -13.47
C THR A 116 -30.36 2.07 -14.55
N GLY A 117 -29.33 2.84 -14.19
CA GLY A 117 -28.44 3.52 -15.15
C GLY A 117 -28.98 4.90 -15.52
N ASN A 118 -28.90 5.79 -14.55
CA ASN A 118 -29.32 7.17 -14.64
C ASN A 118 -28.38 8.02 -15.49
N VAL A 119 -28.81 9.24 -15.81
CA VAL A 119 -28.00 10.25 -16.51
C VAL A 119 -28.06 11.51 -15.66
N ILE A 120 -27.25 11.54 -14.60
CA ILE A 120 -27.22 12.61 -13.60
C ILE A 120 -25.88 13.33 -13.67
N GLY A 121 -25.91 14.60 -14.08
CA GLY A 121 -24.67 15.39 -14.15
C GLY A 121 -24.14 15.80 -12.76
N THR A 122 -25.02 16.09 -11.80
CA THR A 122 -24.64 16.59 -10.48
C THR A 122 -25.54 16.06 -9.37
N LEU A 123 -24.92 15.50 -8.33
CA LEU A 123 -25.54 15.23 -7.03
C LEU A 123 -25.29 16.42 -6.10
N SER A 124 -26.34 17.18 -5.82
CA SER A 124 -26.32 18.25 -4.83
C SER A 124 -26.60 17.66 -3.44
N ASN A 125 -27.14 18.45 -2.49
CA ASN A 125 -27.50 17.94 -1.17
C ASN A 125 -28.46 16.76 -1.32
N PHE A 126 -28.09 15.62 -0.73
CA PHE A 126 -28.80 14.37 -0.91
C PHE A 126 -28.74 13.56 0.38
N ALA A 127 -29.90 13.36 1.02
CA ALA A 127 -29.94 12.73 2.33
C ALA A 127 -31.06 11.71 2.45
N ALA A 128 -30.75 10.57 3.08
CA ALA A 128 -31.69 9.52 3.43
C ALA A 128 -31.40 8.94 4.81
N THR A 129 -32.41 8.39 5.50
CA THR A 129 -32.17 7.65 6.75
C THR A 129 -31.79 6.19 6.52
N GLY A 130 -32.16 5.62 5.37
CA GLY A 130 -31.76 4.29 4.93
C GLY A 130 -30.59 4.32 3.94
N ASN A 131 -30.37 3.20 3.25
CA ASN A 131 -29.36 3.11 2.20
C ASN A 131 -29.62 4.12 1.08
N ILE A 132 -28.54 4.58 0.44
CA ILE A 132 -28.59 5.32 -0.82
C ILE A 132 -27.86 4.48 -1.85
N SER A 133 -28.56 4.06 -2.90
CA SER A 133 -28.00 3.33 -4.03
C SER A 133 -28.25 4.13 -5.29
N LEU A 134 -27.18 4.48 -6.00
CA LEU A 134 -27.25 5.25 -7.24
C LEU A 134 -26.36 4.60 -8.30
N ASN A 135 -26.97 4.24 -9.42
CA ASN A 135 -26.28 3.79 -10.63
C ASN A 135 -26.46 4.86 -11.72
N ASP A 136 -25.35 5.43 -12.19
CA ASP A 136 -25.31 6.47 -13.21
C ASP A 136 -24.52 6.04 -14.46
N ALA A 137 -24.65 6.79 -15.55
CA ALA A 137 -24.00 6.53 -16.83
C ALA A 137 -23.24 7.75 -17.38
N GLU A 138 -23.51 8.95 -16.89
CA GLU A 138 -22.76 10.17 -17.19
C GLU A 138 -21.74 10.42 -16.08
N ALA A 139 -20.75 11.30 -16.29
CA ALA A 139 -19.82 11.63 -15.20
C ALA A 139 -20.56 12.37 -14.07
N LEU A 140 -20.67 11.72 -12.91
CA LEU A 140 -21.34 12.30 -11.74
C LEU A 140 -20.42 13.25 -10.95
N GLN A 141 -20.81 14.52 -10.86
CA GLN A 141 -20.21 15.48 -9.94
C GLN A 141 -20.97 15.51 -8.61
N MET A 142 -20.30 15.32 -7.49
CA MET A 142 -20.91 15.53 -6.17
C MET A 142 -20.47 16.90 -5.64
N THR A 143 -21.45 17.78 -5.44
CA THR A 143 -21.22 19.17 -5.03
C THR A 143 -21.86 19.50 -3.69
N GLY A 144 -22.83 18.69 -3.23
CA GLY A 144 -23.54 18.87 -1.96
C GLY A 144 -23.19 17.81 -0.93
N ALA A 145 -23.71 17.97 0.29
CA ALA A 145 -23.54 16.95 1.32
C ALA A 145 -24.36 15.71 0.98
N VAL A 146 -23.74 14.53 1.10
CA VAL A 146 -24.41 13.24 0.93
C VAL A 146 -24.47 12.55 2.29
N VAL A 147 -25.68 12.29 2.79
CA VAL A 147 -25.86 11.82 4.17
C VAL A 147 -26.75 10.58 4.21
N THR A 148 -26.21 9.50 4.75
CA THR A 148 -26.94 8.30 5.15
C THR A 148 -26.36 7.73 6.43
N THR A 149 -27.20 7.20 7.32
CA THR A 149 -26.71 6.45 8.50
C THR A 149 -26.39 4.99 8.18
N SER A 150 -26.47 4.59 6.90
CA SER A 150 -26.31 3.21 6.44
C SER A 150 -25.32 3.16 5.27
N THR A 151 -25.63 2.40 4.22
CA THR A 151 -24.72 2.22 3.08
C THR A 151 -24.96 3.27 2.01
N LEU A 152 -23.88 3.89 1.53
CA LEU A 152 -23.85 4.62 0.27
C LEU A 152 -23.24 3.70 -0.80
N ALA A 153 -24.06 3.27 -1.75
CA ALA A 153 -23.68 2.45 -2.90
C ALA A 153 -23.69 3.31 -4.17
N LEU A 154 -22.54 3.42 -4.83
CA LEU A 154 -22.37 4.24 -6.03
C LEU A 154 -21.78 3.41 -7.18
N SER A 155 -22.48 3.40 -8.30
CA SER A 155 -22.00 2.85 -9.57
C SER A 155 -22.12 3.93 -10.65
N ASP A 156 -21.16 3.98 -11.56
CA ASP A 156 -21.12 4.99 -12.61
C ASP A 156 -20.37 4.41 -13.83
N ALA A 157 -20.97 4.44 -15.02
CA ALA A 157 -20.32 3.93 -16.23
C ALA A 157 -19.14 4.80 -16.73
N SER A 158 -18.97 5.99 -16.16
CA SER A 158 -17.97 7.01 -16.45
C SER A 158 -17.12 7.30 -15.21
N ASN A 159 -17.29 8.43 -14.52
CA ASN A 159 -16.43 8.87 -13.42
C ASN A 159 -17.27 9.51 -12.32
N ILE A 160 -16.85 9.32 -11.07
CA ILE A 160 -17.42 10.04 -9.93
C ILE A 160 -16.37 11.02 -9.40
N THR A 161 -16.75 12.29 -9.23
CA THR A 161 -15.87 13.30 -8.63
C THR A 161 -16.60 14.09 -7.57
N GLN A 162 -16.10 14.02 -6.34
CA GLN A 162 -16.47 14.91 -5.27
C GLN A 162 -15.70 16.23 -5.40
N THR A 163 -16.43 17.32 -5.55
CA THR A 163 -15.85 18.67 -5.68
C THR A 163 -16.08 19.52 -4.45
N ASN A 164 -17.12 19.20 -3.67
CA ASN A 164 -17.50 19.89 -2.44
C ASN A 164 -18.49 19.02 -1.64
N GLY A 165 -18.87 19.49 -0.45
CA GLY A 165 -19.76 18.79 0.46
C GLY A 165 -19.05 17.63 1.16
N SER A 166 -19.54 17.25 2.34
CA SER A 166 -19.08 16.05 3.04
C SER A 166 -19.96 14.87 2.71
N ILE A 167 -19.37 13.70 2.55
CA ILE A 167 -20.07 12.42 2.60
C ILE A 167 -20.08 11.94 4.05
N SER A 168 -21.25 11.58 4.57
CA SER A 168 -21.42 10.90 5.85
C SER A 168 -22.21 9.62 5.61
N ALA A 169 -21.53 8.48 5.69
CA ALA A 169 -22.09 7.16 5.43
C ALA A 169 -21.43 6.14 6.37
N ALA A 170 -22.16 5.12 6.83
CA ALA A 170 -21.55 4.07 7.64
C ALA A 170 -20.63 3.16 6.80
N VAL A 171 -20.99 2.94 5.53
CA VAL A 171 -20.24 2.15 4.55
C VAL A 171 -20.30 2.84 3.20
N LEU A 172 -19.17 2.95 2.50
CA LEU A 172 -19.13 3.27 1.06
C LEU A 172 -18.82 2.01 0.27
N THR A 173 -19.57 1.78 -0.80
CA THR A 173 -19.43 0.61 -1.68
C THR A 173 -19.72 1.01 -3.13
N SER A 174 -19.23 0.21 -4.08
CA SER A 174 -19.68 0.23 -5.47
C SER A 174 -20.56 -0.96 -5.81
N ASP A 175 -21.23 -1.57 -4.80
CA ASP A 175 -22.10 -2.72 -4.98
C ASP A 175 -23.11 -2.47 -6.12
N GLY A 176 -23.07 -3.31 -7.15
CA GLY A 176 -23.85 -3.16 -8.38
C GLY A 176 -23.01 -2.89 -9.64
N GLY A 177 -21.73 -2.55 -9.52
CA GLY A 177 -20.88 -2.33 -10.69
C GLY A 177 -19.41 -1.97 -10.42
N THR A 178 -18.69 -1.67 -11.50
CA THR A 178 -17.35 -1.07 -11.50
C THR A 178 -17.49 0.34 -12.04
N ILE A 179 -16.95 1.33 -11.33
CA ILE A 179 -16.89 2.70 -11.83
C ILE A 179 -16.01 2.72 -13.07
N GLY A 180 -16.54 3.20 -14.20
CA GLY A 180 -15.93 3.08 -15.52
C GLY A 180 -14.61 3.86 -15.71
N GLY A 181 -14.24 4.68 -14.73
CA GLY A 181 -13.10 5.58 -14.73
C GLY A 181 -12.68 5.93 -13.29
N ASN A 182 -12.40 7.20 -13.03
CA ASN A 182 -11.94 7.68 -11.73
C ASN A 182 -13.08 7.75 -10.70
N ALA A 183 -12.73 7.54 -9.43
CA ALA A 183 -13.63 7.69 -8.29
C ALA A 183 -12.95 8.54 -7.20
N ILE A 184 -13.22 9.84 -7.19
CA ILE A 184 -12.50 10.81 -6.36
C ILE A 184 -13.39 11.30 -5.21
N PHE A 185 -13.05 10.93 -3.99
CA PHE A 185 -13.70 11.33 -2.73
C PHE A 185 -12.67 12.02 -1.82
N ASP A 186 -12.09 13.12 -2.29
CA ASP A 186 -10.89 13.74 -1.73
C ASP A 186 -11.15 14.79 -0.63
N GLN A 187 -12.41 14.94 -0.19
CA GLN A 187 -12.77 15.91 0.84
C GLN A 187 -12.39 15.39 2.23
N SER A 188 -11.48 16.08 2.92
CA SER A 188 -11.01 15.70 4.26
C SER A 188 -12.09 15.74 5.35
N THR A 189 -13.27 16.27 5.04
CA THR A 189 -14.44 16.32 5.93
C THR A 189 -15.37 15.12 5.80
N ASN A 190 -15.07 14.18 4.90
CA ASN A 190 -15.85 12.95 4.78
C ASN A 190 -15.78 12.12 6.07
N TYR A 191 -16.84 11.36 6.33
CA TYR A 191 -16.97 10.42 7.42
C TYR A 191 -17.54 9.10 6.88
N ILE A 192 -16.63 8.21 6.53
CA ILE A 192 -16.81 6.93 5.85
C ILE A 192 -15.87 5.92 6.54
N PRO A 193 -16.22 5.46 7.75
CA PRO A 193 -15.33 4.63 8.55
C PRO A 193 -15.11 3.23 7.96
N VAL A 194 -15.93 2.79 7.01
CA VAL A 194 -15.84 1.46 6.39
C VAL A 194 -15.89 1.56 4.87
N LEU A 195 -14.90 0.95 4.21
CA LEU A 195 -14.92 0.67 2.78
C LEU A 195 -15.42 -0.77 2.54
N GLY A 196 -16.55 -0.88 1.86
CA GLY A 196 -17.13 -2.13 1.37
C GLY A 196 -16.45 -2.62 0.10
N ASN A 197 -17.16 -3.38 -0.74
CA ASN A 197 -16.64 -3.74 -2.05
C ASN A 197 -16.53 -2.48 -2.90
N PHE A 198 -15.41 -2.29 -3.58
CA PHE A 198 -15.23 -1.09 -4.36
C PHE A 198 -14.38 -1.37 -5.59
N ALA A 199 -14.90 -1.04 -6.77
CA ALA A 199 -14.19 -1.24 -8.02
C ALA A 199 -14.25 0.01 -8.89
N ALA A 200 -13.10 0.39 -9.44
CA ALA A 200 -12.97 1.46 -10.42
C ALA A 200 -11.86 1.13 -11.43
N THR A 201 -12.05 1.46 -12.70
CA THR A 201 -11.02 1.21 -13.73
C THR A 201 -9.89 2.26 -13.68
N GLY A 202 -10.17 3.46 -13.16
CA GLY A 202 -9.25 4.57 -13.08
C GLY A 202 -8.61 4.73 -11.70
N ASN A 203 -8.20 5.97 -11.40
CA ASN A 203 -7.67 6.35 -10.09
C ASN A 203 -8.80 6.52 -9.09
N THR A 204 -8.57 6.07 -7.86
CA THR A 204 -9.51 6.21 -6.76
C THR A 204 -8.86 6.93 -5.60
N THR A 205 -9.56 7.87 -4.98
CA THR A 205 -9.07 8.55 -3.77
C THR A 205 -10.15 8.58 -2.72
N PHE A 206 -9.81 8.17 -1.50
CA PHE A 206 -10.64 8.31 -0.32
C PHE A 206 -9.90 9.17 0.70
N ALA A 207 -10.45 10.35 0.98
CA ALA A 207 -10.06 11.16 2.12
C ALA A 207 -11.13 11.02 3.20
N ASP A 208 -10.71 10.86 4.47
CA ASP A 208 -11.61 10.71 5.59
C ASP A 208 -11.14 11.46 6.84
N SER A 209 -12.09 12.03 7.57
CA SER A 209 -11.89 12.73 8.85
C SER A 209 -11.76 11.78 10.05
N SER A 210 -11.89 10.47 9.82
CA SER A 210 -11.79 9.41 10.81
C SER A 210 -10.94 8.24 10.29
N ALA A 211 -10.84 7.15 11.06
CA ALA A 211 -10.15 5.93 10.65
C ALA A 211 -10.88 5.25 9.50
N ILE A 212 -10.14 4.64 8.57
CA ILE A 212 -10.69 3.86 7.45
C ILE A 212 -10.47 2.37 7.74
N SER A 213 -11.56 1.59 7.77
CA SER A 213 -11.52 0.13 7.85
C SER A 213 -11.92 -0.50 6.52
N VAL A 214 -11.01 -1.21 5.87
CA VAL A 214 -11.28 -1.93 4.61
C VAL A 214 -11.87 -3.30 4.93
N HIS A 215 -13.09 -3.55 4.48
CA HIS A 215 -13.79 -4.82 4.72
C HIS A 215 -14.08 -5.59 3.42
N GLY A 216 -14.32 -4.90 2.31
CA GLY A 216 -14.64 -5.51 1.02
C GLY A 216 -13.45 -5.72 0.10
N VAL A 217 -13.74 -6.28 -1.07
CA VAL A 217 -12.76 -6.39 -2.16
C VAL A 217 -12.64 -5.03 -2.85
N VAL A 218 -11.45 -4.44 -2.81
CA VAL A 218 -11.12 -3.16 -3.42
C VAL A 218 -10.25 -3.41 -4.65
N ASN A 219 -10.79 -3.17 -5.85
CA ASN A 219 -10.10 -3.41 -7.12
C ASN A 219 -10.01 -2.13 -7.96
N ILE A 220 -8.82 -1.53 -7.99
CA ILE A 220 -8.57 -0.24 -8.62
C ILE A 220 -7.58 -0.40 -9.75
N GLY A 221 -8.00 -0.08 -10.98
CA GLY A 221 -7.15 -0.17 -12.17
C GLY A 221 -6.03 0.87 -12.23
N GLY A 222 -6.17 1.99 -11.52
CA GLY A 222 -5.17 3.04 -11.39
C GLY A 222 -4.49 3.07 -10.02
N THR A 223 -4.18 4.28 -9.56
CA THR A 223 -3.69 4.55 -8.20
C THR A 223 -4.86 4.52 -7.21
N LEU A 224 -4.68 3.83 -6.09
CA LEU A 224 -5.53 3.95 -4.91
C LEU A 224 -4.89 4.91 -3.90
N GLY A 225 -5.57 6.01 -3.61
CA GLY A 225 -5.26 6.95 -2.54
C GLY A 225 -6.10 6.70 -1.30
N LEU A 226 -5.47 6.46 -0.15
CA LEU A 226 -6.13 6.33 1.15
C LEU A 226 -5.58 7.37 2.15
N PHE A 227 -6.35 8.42 2.41
CA PHE A 227 -5.94 9.53 3.27
C PHE A 227 -6.88 9.63 4.46
N SER A 228 -6.38 9.38 5.65
CA SER A 228 -7.16 9.34 6.89
C SER A 228 -6.47 10.16 7.96
N THR A 229 -7.24 10.89 8.77
CA THR A 229 -6.73 11.48 10.01
C THR A 229 -6.56 10.43 11.12
N GLY A 230 -7.22 9.27 10.98
CA GLY A 230 -7.16 8.12 11.88
C GLY A 230 -6.19 7.05 11.40
N ALA A 231 -6.43 5.79 11.78
CA ALA A 231 -5.67 4.64 11.28
C ALA A 231 -6.34 4.06 10.02
N ILE A 232 -5.55 3.43 9.17
CA ILE A 232 -6.06 2.58 8.08
C ILE A 232 -5.87 1.13 8.48
N THR A 233 -6.96 0.36 8.55
CA THR A 233 -6.94 -1.07 8.90
C THR A 233 -7.65 -1.90 7.84
N GLN A 234 -7.27 -3.18 7.76
CA GLN A 234 -7.90 -4.15 6.88
C GLN A 234 -8.21 -5.44 7.65
N PRO A 235 -9.31 -5.46 8.43
CA PRO A 235 -9.74 -6.67 9.14
C PRO A 235 -10.22 -7.78 8.19
N SER A 236 -10.68 -7.44 6.98
CA SER A 236 -11.10 -8.39 5.95
C SER A 236 -10.94 -7.80 4.54
N GLY A 237 -11.34 -8.56 3.52
CA GLY A 237 -11.28 -8.12 2.13
C GLY A 237 -9.87 -8.21 1.54
N SER A 238 -9.66 -7.53 0.43
CA SER A 238 -8.38 -7.47 -0.28
C SER A 238 -8.28 -6.15 -1.05
N ILE A 239 -7.06 -5.73 -1.36
CA ILE A 239 -6.77 -4.57 -2.19
C ILE A 239 -5.97 -5.05 -3.40
N SER A 240 -6.43 -4.70 -4.59
CA SER A 240 -5.74 -4.87 -5.87
C SER A 240 -5.58 -3.51 -6.51
N THR A 241 -4.34 -3.06 -6.70
CA THR A 241 -4.05 -1.75 -7.30
C THR A 241 -2.63 -1.69 -7.88
N ASN A 242 -2.45 -0.85 -8.89
CA ASN A 242 -1.14 -0.59 -9.48
C ASN A 242 -0.24 0.25 -8.55
N LEU A 243 -0.83 1.17 -7.80
CA LEU A 243 -0.07 2.06 -6.92
C LEU A 243 -0.90 2.42 -5.71
N LEU A 244 -0.32 2.27 -4.52
CA LEU A 244 -0.94 2.72 -3.27
C LEU A 244 -0.27 4.00 -2.76
N ASP A 245 -1.03 5.09 -2.72
CA ASP A 245 -0.69 6.30 -1.97
C ASP A 245 -1.49 6.31 -0.67
N ALA A 246 -0.86 6.57 0.47
CA ALA A 246 -1.56 6.57 1.74
C ALA A 246 -0.98 7.50 2.79
N SER A 247 -1.84 8.11 3.60
CA SER A 247 -1.45 8.85 4.80
C SER A 247 -2.41 8.57 5.94
N ALA A 248 -1.88 8.18 7.09
CA ALA A 248 -2.66 7.88 8.29
C ALA A 248 -1.77 7.90 9.54
N THR A 249 -2.37 7.80 10.73
CA THR A 249 -1.63 7.64 12.00
C THR A 249 -0.89 6.30 12.09
N SER A 250 -1.45 5.27 11.47
CA SER A 250 -0.88 3.93 11.27
C SER A 250 -1.60 3.25 10.11
N ILE A 251 -0.93 2.31 9.45
CA ILE A 251 -1.47 1.59 8.28
C ILE A 251 -1.21 0.10 8.49
N THR A 252 -2.27 -0.70 8.55
CA THR A 252 -2.19 -2.16 8.68
C THR A 252 -3.12 -2.83 7.66
N LEU A 253 -2.53 -3.27 6.54
CA LEU A 253 -3.17 -3.99 5.45
C LEU A 253 -2.77 -5.47 5.53
N GLY A 254 -3.37 -6.20 6.46
CA GLY A 254 -2.91 -7.55 6.86
C GLY A 254 -3.44 -8.71 6.01
N SER A 255 -4.49 -8.48 5.21
CA SER A 255 -5.04 -9.52 4.33
C SER A 255 -4.15 -9.73 3.11
N ALA A 256 -4.42 -10.76 2.31
CA ALA A 256 -3.68 -11.00 1.08
C ALA A 256 -4.06 -9.94 0.03
N ASN A 257 -3.16 -8.99 -0.23
CA ASN A 257 -3.33 -7.95 -1.24
C ASN A 257 -2.54 -8.27 -2.52
N ASP A 258 -2.85 -7.52 -3.58
CA ASP A 258 -2.11 -7.47 -4.83
C ASP A 258 -1.80 -5.99 -5.16
N ILE A 259 -0.90 -5.42 -4.38
CA ILE A 259 -0.43 -4.05 -4.55
C ILE A 259 0.88 -4.11 -5.31
N VAL A 260 0.91 -3.58 -6.54
CA VAL A 260 2.13 -3.63 -7.37
C VAL A 260 3.25 -2.82 -6.72
N ALA A 261 2.98 -1.60 -6.26
CA ALA A 261 3.95 -0.81 -5.53
C ALA A 261 3.31 0.19 -4.54
N LEU A 262 4.07 0.56 -3.51
CA LEU A 262 3.81 1.77 -2.73
C LEU A 262 4.30 3.00 -3.51
N GLY A 263 3.46 4.02 -3.59
CA GLY A 263 3.80 5.36 -4.07
C GLY A 263 4.27 6.22 -2.90
N SER A 264 3.51 7.26 -2.56
CA SER A 264 3.71 8.09 -1.37
C SER A 264 2.94 7.52 -0.18
N VAL A 265 3.64 6.87 0.74
CA VAL A 265 3.08 6.33 1.98
C VAL A 265 3.72 6.96 3.20
N VAL A 266 2.94 7.70 3.99
CA VAL A 266 3.44 8.44 5.15
C VAL A 266 2.61 8.10 6.38
N THR A 267 3.27 7.67 7.45
CA THR A 267 2.64 7.44 8.74
C THR A 267 3.61 7.75 9.87
N PRO A 268 3.20 8.41 10.97
CA PRO A 268 4.03 8.53 12.15
C PRO A 268 4.10 7.23 12.97
N GLY A 269 3.24 6.25 12.67
CA GLY A 269 3.17 4.95 13.35
C GLY A 269 3.73 3.81 12.50
N THR A 270 3.18 2.61 12.73
CA THR A 270 3.56 1.40 12.00
C THR A 270 2.91 1.37 10.61
N LEU A 271 3.68 0.91 9.62
CA LEU A 271 3.24 0.47 8.31
C LEU A 271 3.37 -1.06 8.24
N SER A 272 2.28 -1.77 8.03
CA SER A 272 2.27 -3.22 7.80
C SER A 272 1.44 -3.53 6.57
N VAL A 273 2.03 -4.16 5.57
CA VAL A 273 1.35 -4.48 4.30
C VAL A 273 1.71 -5.89 3.86
N ASN A 274 0.70 -6.74 3.78
CA ASN A 274 0.79 -8.08 3.22
C ASN A 274 0.27 -8.06 1.78
N GLY A 275 1.06 -8.53 0.82
CA GLY A 275 0.72 -8.52 -0.60
C GLY A 275 1.10 -7.23 -1.31
N VAL A 276 2.35 -6.76 -1.11
CA VAL A 276 2.92 -5.63 -1.84
C VAL A 276 4.23 -6.02 -2.51
N ASN A 277 4.37 -5.68 -3.79
CA ASN A 277 5.48 -6.15 -4.66
C ASN A 277 6.57 -5.09 -4.87
N GLY A 278 6.49 -3.93 -4.22
CA GLY A 278 7.55 -2.95 -4.33
C GLY A 278 7.28 -1.60 -3.69
N ILE A 279 8.29 -0.74 -3.80
CA ILE A 279 8.25 0.66 -3.42
C ILE A 279 8.76 1.47 -4.62
N SER A 280 7.92 2.37 -5.11
CA SER A 280 8.23 3.26 -6.24
C SER A 280 8.35 4.73 -5.84
N GLY A 281 7.65 5.15 -4.78
CA GLY A 281 7.68 6.53 -4.26
C GLY A 281 8.33 6.65 -2.88
N MET A 282 7.89 7.64 -2.11
CA MET A 282 8.38 7.89 -0.76
C MET A 282 7.62 7.05 0.27
N VAL A 283 8.33 6.32 1.14
CA VAL A 283 7.77 5.62 2.28
C VAL A 283 8.41 6.16 3.56
N SER A 284 7.60 6.69 4.49
CA SER A 284 8.05 7.19 5.79
C SER A 284 7.20 6.59 6.91
N ALA A 285 7.83 5.87 7.85
CA ALA A 285 7.14 5.24 8.98
C ALA A 285 8.01 5.12 10.23
N LEU A 286 7.39 4.87 11.39
CA LEU A 286 8.13 4.51 12.61
C LEU A 286 8.70 3.09 12.51
N ASN A 287 7.87 2.13 12.11
CA ASN A 287 8.26 0.77 11.77
C ASN A 287 7.59 0.39 10.45
N ALA A 288 8.22 -0.46 9.64
CA ALA A 288 7.63 -1.00 8.43
C ALA A 288 7.82 -2.52 8.32
N SER A 289 6.76 -3.24 8.00
CA SER A 289 6.77 -4.67 7.67
C SER A 289 6.05 -4.88 6.34
N LEU A 290 6.79 -5.23 5.31
CA LEU A 290 6.28 -5.39 3.95
C LEU A 290 6.49 -6.82 3.48
N GLN A 291 5.44 -7.45 2.96
CA GLN A 291 5.47 -8.82 2.50
C GLN A 291 4.97 -8.92 1.06
N SER A 292 5.79 -9.48 0.17
CA SER A 292 5.39 -9.85 -1.19
C SER A 292 5.13 -11.35 -1.29
N SER A 293 4.12 -11.71 -2.08
CA SER A 293 3.86 -13.10 -2.51
C SER A 293 4.71 -13.53 -3.71
N GLY A 294 5.51 -12.65 -4.27
CA GLY A 294 6.44 -12.88 -5.38
C GLY A 294 7.72 -12.07 -5.20
N ASP A 295 8.20 -11.45 -6.27
CA ASP A 295 9.36 -10.56 -6.24
C ASP A 295 9.00 -9.20 -5.59
N PHE A 296 9.97 -8.60 -4.90
CA PHE A 296 9.88 -7.26 -4.33
C PHE A 296 10.89 -6.31 -4.98
N LEU A 297 10.41 -5.21 -5.57
CA LEU A 297 11.23 -4.19 -6.23
C LEU A 297 11.32 -2.89 -5.40
N LEU A 298 12.53 -2.47 -5.03
CA LEU A 298 12.79 -1.23 -4.29
C LEU A 298 13.42 -0.17 -5.22
N ASN A 299 12.62 0.79 -5.66
CA ASN A 299 13.09 1.91 -6.50
C ASN A 299 12.94 3.28 -5.82
N GLY A 300 12.08 3.36 -4.79
CA GLY A 300 11.74 4.61 -4.12
C GLY A 300 12.69 5.02 -3.00
N VAL A 301 12.21 5.94 -2.16
CA VAL A 301 12.92 6.43 -0.97
C VAL A 301 12.19 5.91 0.27
N THR A 302 12.88 5.12 1.08
CA THR A 302 12.32 4.48 2.27
C THR A 302 13.04 4.98 3.51
N THR A 303 12.33 5.73 4.36
CA THR A 303 12.85 6.28 5.62
C THR A 303 12.05 5.72 6.79
N ILE A 304 12.64 4.77 7.51
CA ILE A 304 12.01 4.12 8.65
C ILE A 304 12.78 4.50 9.91
N ALA A 305 12.09 5.02 10.93
CA ALA A 305 12.79 5.49 12.12
C ALA A 305 13.44 4.34 12.91
N ASN A 306 12.72 3.21 13.04
CA ASN A 306 13.17 2.06 13.82
C ASN A 306 13.41 0.86 12.88
N ASN A 307 12.45 -0.06 12.82
CA ASN A 307 12.63 -1.37 12.20
C ASN A 307 11.95 -1.44 10.83
N LEU A 308 12.74 -1.74 9.81
CA LEU A 308 12.27 -2.14 8.49
C LEU A 308 12.38 -3.66 8.34
N THR A 309 11.32 -4.31 7.90
CA THR A 309 11.33 -5.70 7.46
C THR A 309 10.70 -5.79 6.09
N ILE A 310 11.43 -6.36 5.13
CA ILE A 310 10.94 -6.68 3.79
C ILE A 310 11.13 -8.18 3.60
N SER A 311 10.02 -8.86 3.32
CA SER A 311 10.01 -10.29 3.02
C SER A 311 9.38 -10.53 1.66
N ALA A 312 9.95 -11.43 0.88
CA ALA A 312 9.46 -11.79 -0.43
C ALA A 312 9.47 -13.31 -0.58
N ALA A 313 8.47 -13.85 -1.27
CA ALA A 313 8.47 -15.26 -1.67
C ALA A 313 9.29 -15.50 -2.96
N GLY A 314 9.73 -14.43 -3.62
CA GLY A 314 10.71 -14.42 -4.68
C GLY A 314 11.91 -13.52 -4.35
N ASN A 315 12.49 -12.89 -5.35
CA ASN A 315 13.67 -12.04 -5.21
C ASN A 315 13.36 -10.72 -4.53
N ILE A 316 14.34 -10.15 -3.82
CA ILE A 316 14.32 -8.75 -3.42
C ILE A 316 15.36 -8.02 -4.28
N THR A 317 14.92 -7.08 -5.11
CA THR A 317 15.80 -6.31 -5.97
C THR A 317 15.67 -4.82 -5.71
N GLN A 318 16.80 -4.17 -5.47
CA GLN A 318 16.90 -2.74 -5.36
C GLN A 318 17.91 -2.26 -6.41
N PRO A 319 17.48 -1.88 -7.62
CA PRO A 319 18.39 -1.36 -8.65
C PRO A 319 18.90 0.05 -8.32
N GLY A 320 18.26 0.76 -7.38
CA GLY A 320 18.61 2.12 -6.96
C GLY A 320 17.79 2.59 -5.76
N GLY A 321 17.58 3.90 -5.62
CA GLY A 321 16.80 4.47 -4.52
C GLY A 321 17.56 4.50 -3.19
N ASN A 322 16.83 4.77 -2.10
CA ASN A 322 17.42 4.99 -0.79
C ASN A 322 16.66 4.20 0.28
N VAL A 323 17.38 3.51 1.15
CA VAL A 323 16.83 2.95 2.39
C VAL A 323 17.55 3.59 3.57
N THR A 324 16.80 4.10 4.53
CA THR A 324 17.34 4.56 5.81
C THR A 324 16.53 3.94 6.93
N ALA A 325 17.21 3.25 7.84
CA ALA A 325 16.58 2.61 9.00
C ALA A 325 17.51 2.59 10.23
N GLN A 326 16.94 2.38 11.42
CA GLN A 326 17.75 1.93 12.55
C GLN A 326 18.15 0.48 12.35
N ASN A 327 17.16 -0.41 12.15
CA ASN A 327 17.40 -1.81 11.85
C ASN A 327 16.66 -2.19 10.57
N ALA A 328 17.27 -3.03 9.75
CA ALA A 328 16.66 -3.53 8.52
C ALA A 328 16.81 -5.04 8.43
N THR A 329 15.74 -5.73 8.05
CA THR A 329 15.77 -7.15 7.68
C THR A 329 15.24 -7.34 6.27
N PHE A 330 16.03 -8.00 5.43
CA PHE A 330 15.62 -8.46 4.11
C PHE A 330 15.56 -9.98 4.11
N ALA A 331 14.40 -10.56 3.77
CA ALA A 331 14.16 -11.99 3.90
C ALA A 331 13.57 -12.60 2.62
N VAL A 332 14.17 -13.71 2.16
CA VAL A 332 13.62 -14.54 1.09
C VAL A 332 13.75 -16.01 1.47
N ALA A 333 12.78 -16.85 1.08
CA ALA A 333 12.65 -18.19 1.63
C ALA A 333 13.33 -19.28 0.78
N SER A 334 13.45 -19.09 -0.54
CA SER A 334 14.01 -20.12 -1.43
C SER A 334 15.52 -19.96 -1.61
N PRO A 335 16.29 -21.06 -1.71
CA PRO A 335 17.68 -21.02 -2.13
C PRO A 335 17.90 -20.49 -3.56
N ALA A 336 16.85 -20.46 -4.38
CA ALA A 336 16.90 -19.91 -5.73
C ALA A 336 16.74 -18.38 -5.76
N ASP A 337 16.20 -17.79 -4.70
CA ASP A 337 15.90 -16.36 -4.66
C ASP A 337 17.12 -15.56 -4.23
N THR A 338 17.26 -14.36 -4.78
CA THR A 338 18.38 -13.48 -4.51
C THR A 338 17.91 -12.18 -3.86
N ILE A 339 18.71 -11.68 -2.92
CA ILE A 339 18.64 -10.31 -2.43
C ILE A 339 19.74 -9.51 -3.14
N SER A 340 19.36 -8.58 -4.00
CA SER A 340 20.28 -7.74 -4.78
C SER A 340 20.06 -6.27 -4.45
N LEU A 341 21.03 -5.64 -3.80
CA LEU A 341 21.01 -4.24 -3.41
C LEU A 341 21.99 -3.41 -4.26
N SER A 342 21.54 -2.29 -4.78
CA SER A 342 22.36 -1.36 -5.58
C SER A 342 22.05 0.12 -5.31
N GLY A 343 21.26 0.40 -4.27
CA GLY A 343 20.87 1.74 -3.86
C GLY A 343 21.82 2.38 -2.84
N THR A 344 21.35 3.43 -2.18
CA THR A 344 22.01 4.03 -1.01
C THR A 344 21.29 3.59 0.25
N ASP A 345 21.89 2.64 0.96
CA ASP A 345 21.31 1.98 2.11
C ASP A 345 22.09 2.35 3.36
N ILE A 346 21.42 3.01 4.31
CA ILE A 346 21.99 3.53 5.55
C ILE A 346 21.23 2.92 6.73
N VAL A 347 21.84 1.95 7.40
CA VAL A 347 21.24 1.20 8.50
C VAL A 347 22.09 1.37 9.75
N SER A 348 21.76 2.37 10.58
CA SER A 348 22.62 2.77 11.71
C SER A 348 22.86 1.67 12.76
N GLY A 349 21.95 0.70 12.86
CA GLY A 349 22.02 -0.48 13.72
C GLY A 349 22.20 -1.75 12.91
N ASP A 350 21.33 -2.73 13.15
CA ASP A 350 21.49 -4.07 12.57
C ASP A 350 20.87 -4.17 11.17
N LEU A 351 21.70 -4.47 10.18
CA LEU A 351 21.31 -4.95 8.86
C LEU A 351 21.38 -6.48 8.85
N ASN A 352 20.23 -7.12 8.73
CA ASN A 352 20.07 -8.56 8.75
C ASN A 352 19.58 -9.10 7.40
N PHE A 353 20.29 -10.05 6.84
CA PHE A 353 19.83 -10.83 5.69
C PHE A 353 19.33 -12.19 6.15
N ALA A 354 18.08 -12.53 5.86
CA ALA A 354 17.49 -13.83 6.20
C ALA A 354 17.17 -14.59 4.93
N THR A 355 18.20 -15.18 4.31
CA THR A 355 18.05 -15.91 3.04
C THR A 355 18.86 -17.22 3.03
N TYR A 356 18.43 -18.15 2.19
CA TYR A 356 19.18 -19.34 1.78
C TYR A 356 19.74 -19.24 0.36
N GLY A 357 19.46 -18.15 -0.35
CA GLY A 357 20.01 -17.85 -1.67
C GLY A 357 21.06 -16.75 -1.60
N ASN A 358 21.34 -16.10 -2.72
CA ASN A 358 22.46 -15.17 -2.80
C ASN A 358 22.13 -13.80 -2.20
N VAL A 359 23.12 -13.17 -1.58
CA VAL A 359 23.10 -11.75 -1.21
C VAL A 359 24.15 -11.03 -2.03
N ILE A 360 23.73 -9.99 -2.76
CA ILE A 360 24.61 -9.24 -3.67
C ILE A 360 24.39 -7.76 -3.42
N HIS A 361 25.43 -7.06 -2.99
CA HIS A 361 25.53 -5.61 -3.07
C HIS A 361 26.40 -5.26 -4.28
N GLY A 362 25.74 -4.96 -5.40
CA GLY A 362 26.36 -4.83 -6.72
C GLY A 362 26.68 -3.40 -7.16
N GLY A 363 26.24 -2.40 -6.40
CA GLY A 363 26.43 -0.98 -6.70
C GLY A 363 25.90 -0.09 -5.58
N GLY A 364 26.06 1.23 -5.71
CA GLY A 364 25.61 2.18 -4.69
C GLY A 364 26.44 2.13 -3.40
N THR A 365 25.80 2.46 -2.28
CA THR A 365 26.42 2.54 -0.95
C THR A 365 25.67 1.67 0.03
N LEU A 366 26.40 0.89 0.84
CA LEU A 366 25.86 0.12 1.95
C LEU A 366 26.59 0.51 3.25
N ASP A 367 25.93 1.32 4.08
CA ASP A 367 26.40 1.72 5.41
C ASP A 367 25.57 0.97 6.46
N ALA A 368 26.23 0.19 7.33
CA ALA A 368 25.56 -0.53 8.39
C ALA A 368 26.36 -0.54 9.70
N GLY A 369 25.67 -0.34 10.83
CA GLY A 369 26.26 -0.50 12.16
C GLY A 369 26.75 -1.94 12.39
N THR A 370 25.84 -2.90 12.23
CA THR A 370 26.13 -4.33 12.31
C THR A 370 25.56 -5.07 11.10
N LEU A 371 26.37 -5.87 10.42
CA LEU A 371 25.94 -6.84 9.43
C LEU A 371 25.74 -8.22 10.08
N THR A 372 24.54 -8.77 9.95
CA THR A 372 24.16 -10.10 10.44
C THR A 372 23.37 -10.88 9.38
N GLY A 373 23.22 -12.18 9.58
CA GLY A 373 22.23 -12.94 8.82
C GLY A 373 22.64 -14.35 8.41
N THR A 374 21.97 -14.83 7.38
CA THR A 374 22.23 -16.06 6.67
C THR A 374 22.24 -15.81 5.17
N ALA A 375 23.03 -16.59 4.44
CA ALA A 375 22.99 -16.63 2.99
C ALA A 375 23.28 -18.05 2.48
N GLY A 376 22.97 -18.25 1.19
CA GLY A 376 23.23 -19.47 0.44
C GLY A 376 24.69 -19.58 -0.01
N SER A 377 24.90 -19.70 -1.32
CA SER A 377 26.22 -19.93 -1.90
C SER A 377 27.08 -18.67 -2.02
N LEU A 378 26.48 -17.47 -2.02
CA LEU A 378 27.21 -16.21 -2.18
C LEU A 378 26.64 -15.10 -1.29
N ALA A 379 27.51 -14.43 -0.55
CA ALA A 379 27.28 -13.13 0.04
C ALA A 379 28.40 -12.20 -0.43
N SER A 380 28.07 -11.24 -1.30
CA SER A 380 29.04 -10.39 -1.98
C SER A 380 28.74 -8.93 -1.72
N PHE A 381 29.63 -8.27 -1.00
CA PHE A 381 29.55 -6.86 -0.61
C PHE A 381 30.74 -6.09 -1.18
N ASN A 382 30.84 -6.03 -2.50
CA ASN A 382 32.04 -5.58 -3.21
C ASN A 382 31.89 -4.17 -3.85
N ALA A 383 30.75 -3.52 -3.65
CA ALA A 383 30.58 -2.10 -3.98
C ALA A 383 30.96 -1.23 -2.76
N LEU A 384 30.50 0.01 -2.70
CA LEU A 384 30.94 0.95 -1.67
C LEU A 384 30.29 0.62 -0.32
N THR A 385 31.03 -0.01 0.60
CA THR A 385 30.48 -0.38 1.92
C THR A 385 31.19 0.32 3.08
N ASP A 386 30.46 0.63 4.14
CA ASP A 386 30.98 1.09 5.45
C ASP A 386 30.23 0.31 6.54
N ILE A 387 30.75 -0.88 6.85
CA ILE A 387 30.20 -1.80 7.84
C ILE A 387 31.02 -1.66 9.11
N GLY A 388 30.38 -1.26 10.21
CA GLY A 388 31.05 -1.12 11.50
C GLY A 388 31.42 -2.47 12.12
N THR A 389 30.47 -3.42 12.13
CA THR A 389 30.64 -4.74 12.76
C THR A 389 30.05 -5.86 11.90
N ILE A 390 30.76 -6.99 11.77
CA ILE A 390 30.16 -8.27 11.38
C ILE A 390 29.79 -9.03 12.66
N GLY A 391 28.50 -9.25 12.85
CA GLY A 391 27.94 -10.08 13.92
C GLY A 391 27.86 -11.55 13.50
N SER A 392 26.80 -12.24 13.92
CA SER A 392 26.52 -13.60 13.44
C SER A 392 26.13 -13.58 11.96
N PHE A 393 26.94 -14.19 11.10
CA PHE A 393 26.65 -14.37 9.69
C PHE A 393 26.97 -15.81 9.26
N LEU A 394 25.94 -16.57 8.91
CA LEU A 394 26.06 -18.02 8.73
C LEU A 394 25.78 -18.44 7.28
N MET A 395 26.74 -19.14 6.67
CA MET A 395 26.65 -19.65 5.31
C MET A 395 27.20 -21.07 5.21
N GLY A 396 26.70 -21.86 4.25
CA GLY A 396 27.14 -23.24 3.96
C GLY A 396 28.36 -23.33 3.04
N ASP A 397 28.35 -24.24 2.05
CA ASP A 397 29.36 -24.33 0.96
C ASP A 397 29.32 -23.07 0.07
N SER A 398 30.04 -22.02 0.49
CA SER A 398 29.74 -20.65 0.09
C SER A 398 30.94 -19.68 0.10
N LEU A 399 30.78 -18.54 -0.60
CA LEU A 399 31.73 -17.43 -0.60
C LEU A 399 31.14 -16.20 0.10
N PHE A 400 31.80 -15.74 1.16
CA PHE A 400 31.59 -14.41 1.73
C PHE A 400 32.68 -13.46 1.21
N SER A 401 32.29 -12.35 0.59
CA SER A 401 33.19 -11.32 0.08
C SER A 401 32.75 -9.94 0.56
N LEU A 402 33.67 -9.14 1.09
CA LEU A 402 33.41 -7.78 1.58
C LEU A 402 34.58 -6.85 1.29
N ASP A 403 34.30 -5.75 0.60
CA ASP A 403 35.20 -4.61 0.43
C ASP A 403 34.70 -3.43 1.28
N ASN A 404 35.31 -3.23 2.45
CA ASN A 404 34.90 -2.30 3.48
C ASN A 404 35.72 -0.99 3.48
N THR A 405 35.02 0.12 3.65
CA THR A 405 35.62 1.41 3.98
C THR A 405 35.60 1.62 5.49
N GLY A 406 36.65 2.23 6.05
CA GLY A 406 36.70 2.48 7.50
C GLY A 406 37.07 1.24 8.34
N THR A 407 36.92 1.36 9.65
CA THR A 407 37.28 0.32 10.62
C THR A 407 36.20 -0.74 10.67
N LEU A 408 36.59 -2.01 10.59
CA LEU A 408 35.69 -3.16 10.65
C LEU A 408 35.98 -4.00 11.89
N THR A 409 34.95 -4.29 12.69
CA THR A 409 35.04 -5.24 13.80
C THR A 409 34.37 -6.56 13.44
N ILE A 410 35.01 -7.70 13.68
CA ILE A 410 34.39 -9.01 13.57
C ILE A 410 34.14 -9.53 14.97
N THR A 411 32.86 -9.71 15.32
CA THR A 411 32.45 -10.35 16.59
C THR A 411 31.97 -11.78 16.36
N GLY A 412 31.35 -12.06 15.20
CA GLY A 412 31.01 -13.42 14.75
C GLY A 412 29.87 -14.09 15.53
N PRO A 413 29.58 -15.38 15.24
CA PRO A 413 30.30 -16.25 14.33
C PRO A 413 30.11 -15.89 12.84
N LEU A 414 31.19 -15.80 12.08
CA LEU A 414 31.19 -15.69 10.63
C LEU A 414 31.54 -17.06 10.03
N VAL A 415 30.59 -17.68 9.34
CA VAL A 415 30.73 -19.04 8.79
C VAL A 415 30.53 -19.01 7.28
N ALA A 416 31.51 -19.48 6.51
CA ALA A 416 31.43 -19.67 5.05
C ALA A 416 32.51 -20.65 4.59
N ASN A 417 32.46 -21.17 3.36
CA ASN A 417 33.55 -22.02 2.84
C ASN A 417 34.82 -21.19 2.57
N VAL A 418 34.63 -20.03 1.93
CA VAL A 418 35.68 -19.04 1.65
C VAL A 418 35.25 -17.68 2.19
N ILE A 419 36.15 -17.00 2.91
CA ILE A 419 35.93 -15.64 3.41
C ILE A 419 36.99 -14.72 2.82
N SER A 420 36.57 -13.68 2.09
CA SER A 420 37.42 -12.65 1.51
C SER A 420 37.01 -11.29 2.05
N ILE A 421 37.81 -10.70 2.94
CA ILE A 421 37.54 -9.38 3.50
C ILE A 421 38.71 -8.45 3.20
N SER A 422 38.40 -7.33 2.59
CA SER A 422 39.31 -6.20 2.37
C SER A 422 38.77 -5.01 3.15
N SER A 423 39.57 -4.42 4.02
CA SER A 423 39.21 -3.18 4.71
C SER A 423 40.28 -2.13 4.47
N THR A 424 39.84 -0.91 4.15
CA THR A 424 40.75 0.24 4.04
C THR A 424 41.11 0.85 5.40
N GLY A 425 40.33 0.57 6.45
CA GLY A 425 40.64 0.92 7.82
C GLY A 425 41.17 -0.27 8.63
N GLN A 426 41.21 -0.12 9.95
CA GLN A 426 41.66 -1.20 10.83
C GLN A 426 40.66 -2.37 10.81
N LEU A 427 41.18 -3.60 10.84
CA LEU A 427 40.38 -4.80 11.07
C LEU A 427 40.58 -5.25 12.53
N ILE A 428 39.50 -5.32 13.30
CA ILE A 428 39.49 -5.72 14.70
C ILE A 428 38.81 -7.09 14.81
N LEU A 429 39.53 -8.08 15.33
CA LEU A 429 39.01 -9.41 15.63
C LEU A 429 38.64 -9.44 17.12
N ALA A 430 37.37 -9.16 17.43
CA ALA A 430 36.88 -9.00 18.80
C ALA A 430 35.99 -10.18 19.18
N GLY A 431 36.58 -11.27 19.65
CA GLY A 431 35.84 -12.51 19.83
C GLY A 431 34.91 -12.49 21.04
N SER A 432 33.79 -13.20 20.93
CA SER A 432 32.92 -13.58 22.05
C SER A 432 33.05 -15.09 22.31
N PRO A 433 32.56 -15.64 23.44
CA PRO A 433 32.65 -17.08 23.72
C PRO A 433 32.05 -18.00 22.62
N ASN A 434 31.20 -17.47 21.75
CA ASN A 434 30.63 -18.15 20.57
C ASN A 434 30.94 -17.42 19.25
N GLY A 435 31.83 -16.43 19.29
CA GLY A 435 32.26 -15.61 18.17
C GLY A 435 33.48 -16.18 17.48
N GLY A 436 33.81 -15.68 16.30
CA GLY A 436 34.96 -16.16 15.52
C GLY A 436 34.68 -16.28 14.03
N MET A 437 35.65 -16.84 13.33
CA MET A 437 35.58 -17.14 11.90
C MET A 437 35.76 -18.64 11.66
N PHE A 438 34.82 -19.23 10.93
CA PHE A 438 34.79 -20.67 10.68
C PHE A 438 34.69 -20.91 9.18
N PHE A 439 35.69 -21.59 8.62
CA PHE A 439 35.74 -21.88 7.20
C PHE A 439 36.26 -23.28 6.91
N SER A 440 35.84 -23.84 5.77
CA SER A 440 36.09 -25.22 5.37
C SER A 440 36.87 -25.36 4.05
N GLY A 441 37.30 -24.23 3.46
CA GLY A 441 37.88 -24.12 2.12
C GLY A 441 39.16 -24.90 1.85
N SER A 442 39.83 -24.56 0.75
CA SER A 442 40.96 -25.36 0.25
C SER A 442 42.25 -25.12 1.04
N ILE A 443 43.10 -26.15 1.13
CA ILE A 443 44.48 -26.01 1.59
C ILE A 443 45.33 -25.52 0.42
N ALA A 444 46.02 -24.39 0.59
CA ALA A 444 46.99 -23.91 -0.38
C ALA A 444 48.28 -24.73 -0.31
N SER A 445 49.03 -24.82 -1.41
CA SER A 445 50.38 -25.40 -1.39
C SER A 445 51.25 -24.63 -0.38
N ASN A 446 52.17 -25.32 0.29
CA ASN A 446 53.18 -24.70 1.15
C ASN A 446 54.14 -23.74 0.41
N THR A 447 54.07 -23.69 -0.92
CA THR A 447 54.80 -22.74 -1.78
C THR A 447 53.93 -21.61 -2.31
N ALA A 448 52.64 -21.58 -1.97
CA ALA A 448 51.72 -20.55 -2.43
C ALA A 448 52.10 -19.19 -1.82
N THR A 449 52.52 -18.27 -2.68
CA THR A 449 52.85 -16.90 -2.28
C THR A 449 51.70 -15.92 -2.49
N VAL A 450 50.66 -16.31 -3.24
CA VAL A 450 49.51 -15.47 -3.58
C VAL A 450 48.22 -16.29 -3.38
N PRO A 451 47.18 -15.74 -2.73
CA PRO A 451 45.90 -16.42 -2.59
C PRO A 451 45.19 -16.58 -3.94
N ARG A 452 44.51 -17.71 -4.13
CA ARG A 452 43.64 -17.97 -5.28
C ARG A 452 42.28 -17.34 -5.03
N THR A 453 41.87 -16.42 -5.91
CA THR A 453 40.57 -15.74 -5.83
C THR A 453 39.42 -16.74 -5.78
N GLY A 454 38.51 -16.57 -4.82
CA GLY A 454 37.33 -17.41 -4.64
C GLY A 454 37.61 -18.84 -4.16
N VAL A 455 38.86 -19.16 -3.78
CA VAL A 455 39.27 -20.50 -3.32
C VAL A 455 39.94 -20.45 -1.96
N ASP A 456 40.82 -19.47 -1.74
CA ASP A 456 41.52 -19.28 -0.47
C ASP A 456 40.87 -18.14 0.34
N SER A 457 40.78 -18.29 1.66
CA SER A 457 40.29 -17.21 2.53
C SER A 457 41.36 -16.13 2.69
N VAL A 458 40.95 -14.86 2.69
CA VAL A 458 41.84 -13.70 2.72
C VAL A 458 41.31 -12.63 3.66
N LEU A 459 42.17 -12.09 4.52
CA LEU A 459 41.95 -10.86 5.27
C LEU A 459 43.00 -9.84 4.85
N PHE A 460 42.56 -8.71 4.31
CA PHE A 460 43.41 -7.60 3.91
C PHE A 460 43.03 -6.32 4.64
N ALA A 461 43.99 -5.72 5.37
CA ALA A 461 43.80 -4.42 6.02
C ALA A 461 45.16 -3.75 6.32
N PRO A 462 45.24 -2.40 6.44
CA PRO A 462 46.46 -1.73 6.91
C PRO A 462 46.95 -2.23 8.27
N SER A 463 46.04 -2.62 9.16
CA SER A 463 46.31 -3.16 10.50
C SER A 463 45.23 -4.17 10.87
N ILE A 464 45.64 -5.31 11.41
CA ILE A 464 44.76 -6.35 11.95
C ILE A 464 45.12 -6.50 13.43
N ILE A 465 44.14 -6.35 14.33
CA ILE A 465 44.31 -6.42 15.78
C ILE A 465 43.32 -7.44 16.35
N GLU A 466 43.78 -8.30 17.25
CA GLU A 466 42.91 -9.15 18.07
C GLU A 466 42.63 -8.50 19.42
N HIS A 467 41.36 -8.46 19.82
CA HIS A 467 40.93 -8.03 21.15
C HIS A 467 40.21 -9.19 21.85
N GLY A 468 40.80 -9.72 22.93
CA GLY A 468 40.24 -10.86 23.65
C GLY A 468 40.62 -12.18 22.98
N ILE A 469 39.76 -13.20 23.10
CA ILE A 469 39.98 -14.51 22.46
C ILE A 469 39.10 -14.56 21.21
N PHE A 470 39.72 -14.66 20.03
CA PHE A 470 39.02 -14.84 18.77
C PHE A 470 39.25 -16.24 18.19
N TYR A 471 38.17 -16.98 17.95
CA TYR A 471 38.28 -18.35 17.42
C TYR A 471 38.36 -18.34 15.90
N ILE A 472 39.37 -19.03 15.37
CA ILE A 472 39.48 -19.36 13.94
C ILE A 472 39.57 -20.88 13.82
N ASN A 473 38.67 -21.54 13.10
CA ASN A 473 38.76 -22.98 12.87
C ASN A 473 39.86 -23.26 11.83
N ASP A 474 41.07 -23.60 12.29
CA ASP A 474 42.14 -24.16 11.48
C ASP A 474 42.23 -25.69 11.70
N GLY A 475 42.20 -26.48 10.63
CA GLY A 475 42.31 -27.94 10.77
C GLY A 475 43.72 -28.40 11.18
N ALA A 476 43.83 -29.69 11.54
CA ALA A 476 44.97 -30.29 12.26
C ALA A 476 46.37 -30.26 11.60
N ASN A 477 46.54 -29.82 10.34
CA ASN A 477 47.84 -29.74 9.67
C ASN A 477 48.04 -28.39 8.95
N SER A 478 48.35 -27.33 9.70
CA SER A 478 48.76 -26.04 9.12
C SER A 478 50.28 -25.87 9.13
N ALA A 479 50.84 -25.51 7.98
CA ALA A 479 52.18 -24.96 7.90
C ALA A 479 52.26 -23.69 8.76
N ARG A 480 53.30 -23.64 9.60
CA ARG A 480 53.68 -22.63 10.59
C ARG A 480 53.54 -21.19 10.04
N PHE A 481 53.16 -20.16 10.81
CA PHE A 481 53.95 -19.55 11.90
C PHE A 481 53.09 -18.90 13.01
N ASN A 482 53.33 -19.40 14.24
CA ASN A 482 53.03 -18.91 15.61
C ASN A 482 51.61 -19.03 16.25
N SER A 483 51.49 -20.07 17.11
CA SER A 483 50.71 -20.30 18.37
C SER A 483 49.43 -19.47 18.62
N VAL A 484 48.22 -20.03 18.87
CA VAL A 484 47.76 -20.89 20.00
C VAL A 484 46.58 -21.83 19.55
N LYS A 485 45.96 -22.62 20.45
CA LYS A 485 45.52 -24.02 20.32
C LYS A 485 44.00 -24.30 20.60
N PHE A 486 43.29 -24.99 19.68
CA PHE A 486 42.06 -25.87 19.70
C PHE A 486 40.68 -25.31 20.20
N LEU A 487 39.45 -25.78 19.84
CA LEU A 487 38.86 -27.05 19.32
C LEU A 487 37.52 -26.84 18.49
N GLY A 488 37.26 -27.70 17.47
CA GLY A 488 35.91 -28.22 17.07
C GLY A 488 35.38 -27.79 15.67
N THR A 489 34.48 -28.50 14.93
CA THR A 489 33.87 -29.85 14.99
C THR A 489 33.70 -30.49 13.58
N THR A 490 34.21 -29.86 12.51
CA THR A 490 34.36 -30.45 11.17
C THR A 490 35.83 -30.37 10.77
N ASN A 491 36.58 -31.46 10.98
CA ASN A 491 38.05 -31.53 10.92
C ASN A 491 38.67 -31.40 9.50
N LEU A 492 38.25 -30.44 8.67
CA LEU A 492 38.90 -30.17 7.38
C LEU A 492 39.76 -28.89 7.47
N SER A 493 41.08 -29.05 7.28
CA SER A 493 42.02 -27.91 7.22
C SER A 493 41.75 -27.03 6.01
N ALA A 494 41.85 -25.72 6.19
CA ALA A 494 41.76 -24.70 5.14
C ALA A 494 42.84 -23.63 5.36
N THR A 495 43.26 -22.93 4.29
CA THR A 495 44.27 -21.86 4.38
C THR A 495 43.62 -20.48 4.46
N ILE A 496 44.12 -19.62 5.36
CA ILE A 496 43.80 -18.19 5.42
C ILE A 496 45.07 -17.36 5.19
N PHE A 497 44.97 -16.36 4.34
CA PHE A 497 46.04 -15.39 4.08
C PHE A 497 45.73 -14.09 4.83
N PHE A 498 46.66 -13.64 5.65
CA PHE A 498 46.62 -12.31 6.24
C PHE A 498 47.57 -11.40 5.46
N LEU A 499 47.04 -10.34 4.89
CA LEU A 499 47.78 -9.41 4.05
C LEU A 499 47.66 -8.00 4.65
N THR A 500 48.79 -7.33 4.87
CA THR A 500 48.80 -5.94 5.34
C THR A 500 49.36 -5.00 4.28
N ALA A 501 48.96 -3.72 4.31
CA ALA A 501 49.39 -2.72 3.33
C ALA A 501 50.93 -2.55 3.26
N LEU A 502 51.65 -2.94 4.31
CA LEU A 502 53.11 -2.94 4.36
C LEU A 502 53.74 -4.14 3.63
N ASN A 503 52.93 -5.11 3.18
CA ASN A 503 53.39 -6.33 2.54
C ASN A 503 52.39 -6.96 1.55
N PRO A 504 52.05 -6.28 0.43
CA PRO A 504 51.07 -6.76 -0.53
C PRO A 504 51.55 -7.97 -1.36
N ASN A 505 52.86 -8.27 -1.35
CA ASN A 505 53.51 -9.30 -2.20
C ASN A 505 54.16 -10.45 -1.41
N ASN A 506 53.76 -10.68 -0.16
CA ASN A 506 54.18 -11.81 0.66
C ASN A 506 55.69 -11.86 0.97
N SER A 507 56.08 -11.24 2.09
CA SER A 507 57.33 -11.55 2.79
C SER A 507 57.27 -11.12 4.26
N GLY A 508 56.52 -11.85 5.09
CA GLY A 508 56.59 -11.87 6.56
C GLY A 508 56.80 -10.53 7.29
N GLY A 509 55.72 -9.96 7.83
CA GLY A 509 55.77 -8.98 8.93
C GLY A 509 54.82 -9.44 10.02
N ASN A 510 55.33 -9.61 11.25
CA ASN A 510 54.58 -10.12 12.41
C ASN A 510 53.23 -9.43 12.58
N ILE A 511 52.16 -10.23 12.56
CA ILE A 511 50.85 -9.85 13.10
C ILE A 511 50.96 -10.08 14.61
N GLY A 512 50.85 -9.00 15.38
CA GLY A 512 50.82 -9.08 16.84
C GLY A 512 49.48 -9.67 17.28
N PHE A 513 49.49 -10.95 17.61
CA PHE A 513 48.51 -11.55 18.50
C PHE A 513 49.05 -11.30 19.92
N ASP A 514 48.37 -10.47 20.71
CA ASP A 514 48.70 -10.18 22.11
C ASP A 514 48.11 -11.22 23.06
#